data_AF-A0A0C4EIU3-F1
#
_entry.id   AF-A0A0C4EIU3-F1
#
_cell.length_a   1.000
_cell.length_b   1.000
_cell.length_c   1.000
_cell.angle_alpha   90.00
_cell.angle_beta   90.00
_cell.angle_gamma   90.00
#
_symmetry.space_group_name_H-M   'P 1'
#
loop_
_entity.id
_entity.type
_entity.pdbx_description
1 polymer ?
#
loop_
_entity_poly.entity_id
_entity_poly.type
_entity_poly.pdbx_seq_one_letter_code
_entity_poly.pdbx_strand_id
1 'polypeptide(L)'
;MARHHLIIPPRPHTLLTCLIFLSTLGLLFYLPFMKIRARTCTPAFRRPAQPIFFNTENGLLVFATPIRNNTKIKHPIESLITNAQVEWDRVLHRQSKTLAMAVQEYQRRNHQRLPPKGFEKWWQFAVDNQVGLVDEYDQISKDLEPFWAIEPSRLRKLVHQLQTKQNKRRLIFEVDWEGRVNRTGAFGDSGRAKDLSKLMESYQKYSRKAVKPFTMVIGADDQAEIKTTWRERVRLLELAKKHKFIDEEEDFQLSETHSPYDDCPPDSAPRSLGKGYSSFVFDHLKSMDICSSLEQVPIHGSLVNRHSTPFRPITPLFSFSKTLLDSDIRVTPLEQYRTTYGDVYDWDDPRRIGKAFWRGSTTGTLHSNENPSWKDSHRLRLHQLTRATKQHKQLIDGTQVDLAQVNPQWFDIGFVGEPIQCEPPVCQQLKQMIHFHEWVGDEQANLYKYALDVDGNGWSGRFHKLLASNRVVIKSSRMKPDLIPPL
;
A
#
# COMPACT_ATOMS: atom_id res chain seq x y z
N MET A 1 -49.81 -71.12 -63.53
CA MET A 1 -50.06 -70.27 -62.36
C MET A 1 -49.17 -70.75 -61.22
N ALA A 2 -48.13 -69.99 -60.88
CA ALA A 2 -47.53 -69.88 -59.54
C ALA A 2 -46.29 -68.99 -59.67
N ARG A 3 -46.37 -67.80 -59.06
CA ARG A 3 -45.23 -66.89 -58.89
C ARG A 3 -44.24 -67.53 -57.92
N HIS A 4 -42.96 -67.50 -58.23
CA HIS A 4 -41.89 -67.61 -57.23
C HIS A 4 -41.16 -66.28 -57.20
N HIS A 5 -41.39 -65.52 -56.14
CA HIS A 5 -40.65 -64.30 -55.82
C HIS A 5 -39.27 -64.71 -55.30
N LEU A 6 -38.23 -64.47 -56.09
CA LEU A 6 -36.85 -64.47 -55.61
C LEU A 6 -36.61 -63.20 -54.79
N ILE A 7 -36.64 -63.36 -53.46
CA ILE A 7 -36.22 -62.33 -52.50
C ILE A 7 -34.70 -62.30 -52.51
N ILE A 8 -34.13 -61.28 -53.15
CA ILE A 8 -32.68 -61.00 -53.10
C ILE A 8 -32.40 -60.24 -51.79
N PRO A 9 -31.48 -60.70 -50.93
CA PRO A 9 -31.15 -60.00 -49.70
C PRO A 9 -30.41 -58.68 -50.01
N PRO A 10 -30.64 -57.60 -49.25
CA PRO A 10 -29.91 -56.36 -49.43
C PRO A 10 -28.42 -56.58 -49.13
N ARG A 11 -27.57 -56.00 -49.99
CA ARG A 11 -26.10 -56.07 -49.90
C ARG A 11 -25.63 -55.56 -48.51
N PRO A 12 -24.57 -56.14 -47.92
CA PRO A 12 -24.14 -55.82 -46.55
C PRO A 12 -23.78 -54.34 -46.34
N HIS A 13 -23.39 -53.63 -47.39
CA HIS A 13 -23.08 -52.20 -47.32
C HIS A 13 -24.31 -51.29 -47.11
N THR A 14 -25.50 -51.72 -47.54
CA THR A 14 -26.74 -50.94 -47.35
C THR A 14 -27.26 -51.02 -45.92
N LEU A 15 -27.07 -52.18 -45.27
CA LEU A 15 -27.38 -52.36 -43.85
C LEU A 15 -26.42 -51.57 -42.95
N LEU A 16 -25.12 -51.58 -43.27
CA LEU A 16 -24.12 -50.84 -42.50
C LEU A 16 -24.33 -49.31 -42.61
N THR A 17 -24.65 -48.81 -43.80
CA THR A 17 -24.95 -47.38 -44.01
C THR A 17 -26.25 -46.96 -43.32
N CYS A 18 -27.31 -47.78 -43.36
CA CYS A 18 -28.51 -47.52 -42.57
C CYS A 18 -28.26 -47.56 -41.06
N LEU A 19 -27.43 -48.47 -40.56
CA LEU A 19 -27.06 -48.55 -39.14
C LEU A 19 -26.21 -47.34 -38.69
N ILE A 20 -25.30 -46.85 -39.53
CA ILE A 20 -24.52 -45.64 -39.26
C ILE A 20 -25.43 -44.40 -39.31
N PHE A 21 -26.37 -44.34 -40.27
CA PHE A 21 -27.30 -43.22 -40.37
C PHE A 21 -28.29 -43.20 -39.19
N LEU A 22 -28.82 -44.36 -38.78
CA LEU A 22 -29.71 -44.46 -37.62
C LEU A 22 -28.99 -44.22 -36.29
N SER A 23 -27.72 -44.63 -36.15
CA SER A 23 -26.94 -44.34 -34.94
C SER A 23 -26.52 -42.87 -34.84
N THR A 24 -26.20 -42.22 -35.96
CA THR A 24 -25.90 -40.76 -36.00
C THR A 24 -27.16 -39.91 -35.80
N LEU A 25 -28.30 -40.30 -36.38
CA LEU A 25 -29.59 -39.65 -36.12
C LEU A 25 -30.03 -39.88 -34.65
N GLY A 26 -29.83 -41.10 -34.13
CA GLY A 26 -30.05 -41.44 -32.73
C GLY A 26 -29.22 -40.57 -31.80
N LEU A 27 -27.93 -40.36 -32.07
CA LEU A 27 -27.08 -39.46 -31.28
C LEU A 27 -27.57 -38.00 -31.36
N LEU A 28 -27.94 -37.52 -32.53
CA LEU A 28 -28.45 -36.15 -32.73
C LEU A 28 -29.79 -35.90 -32.00
N PHE A 29 -30.64 -36.92 -31.89
CA PHE A 29 -31.89 -36.84 -31.11
C PHE A 29 -31.70 -37.18 -29.61
N TYR A 30 -30.64 -37.89 -29.21
CA TYR A 30 -30.34 -38.18 -27.79
C TYR A 30 -29.56 -37.06 -27.10
N LEU A 31 -28.74 -36.30 -27.83
CA LEU A 31 -27.97 -35.16 -27.32
C LEU A 31 -28.82 -34.05 -26.66
N PRO A 32 -30.05 -33.71 -27.13
CA PRO A 32 -30.91 -32.77 -26.41
C PRO A 32 -31.68 -33.41 -25.22
N PHE A 33 -31.73 -34.74 -25.12
CA PHE A 33 -32.36 -35.47 -23.99
C PHE A 33 -31.38 -35.82 -22.87
N MET A 34 -30.06 -35.80 -23.12
CA MET A 34 -29.08 -35.61 -22.06
C MET A 34 -29.22 -34.18 -21.54
N LYS A 35 -30.20 -33.99 -20.64
CA LYS A 35 -30.16 -32.95 -19.62
C LYS A 35 -28.81 -33.07 -18.93
N ILE A 36 -27.83 -32.32 -19.44
CA ILE A 36 -26.66 -31.92 -18.70
C ILE A 36 -27.27 -31.33 -17.42
N ARG A 37 -27.12 -32.07 -16.33
CA ARG A 37 -27.35 -31.59 -14.97
C ARG A 37 -26.20 -30.62 -14.66
N ALA A 38 -26.04 -29.63 -15.52
CA ALA A 38 -25.37 -28.40 -15.20
C ALA A 38 -26.26 -27.85 -14.11
N ARG A 39 -25.80 -28.00 -12.87
CA ARG A 39 -26.19 -27.12 -11.79
C ARG A 39 -26.29 -25.74 -12.42
N THR A 40 -27.47 -25.16 -12.36
CA THR A 40 -27.76 -23.80 -12.74
C THR A 40 -26.72 -22.90 -12.10
N CYS A 41 -25.59 -22.67 -12.78
CA CYS A 41 -24.89 -21.41 -12.72
C CYS A 41 -25.81 -20.45 -13.46
N THR A 42 -26.92 -20.07 -12.81
CA THR A 42 -27.40 -18.71 -12.98
C THR A 42 -26.19 -17.85 -12.67
N PRO A 43 -25.63 -17.09 -13.64
CA PRO A 43 -24.74 -16.01 -13.25
C PRO A 43 -25.61 -15.18 -12.31
N ALA A 44 -25.27 -15.20 -11.03
CA ALA A 44 -25.80 -14.20 -10.13
C ALA A 44 -25.26 -12.90 -10.70
N PHE A 45 -26.03 -12.25 -11.57
CA PHE A 45 -25.97 -10.82 -11.76
C PHE A 45 -26.30 -10.27 -10.37
N ARG A 46 -25.28 -10.25 -9.49
CA ARG A 46 -25.30 -9.44 -8.29
C ARG A 46 -25.57 -8.06 -8.85
N ARG A 47 -26.78 -7.55 -8.60
CA ARG A 47 -27.07 -6.15 -8.86
C ARG A 47 -25.90 -5.37 -8.24
N PRO A 48 -25.24 -4.48 -8.99
CA PRO A 48 -24.14 -3.71 -8.44
C PRO A 48 -24.65 -3.06 -7.16
N ALA A 49 -23.97 -3.36 -6.04
CA ALA A 49 -24.36 -2.81 -4.76
C ALA A 49 -24.30 -1.29 -4.89
N GLN A 50 -25.37 -0.61 -4.52
CA GLN A 50 -25.40 0.85 -4.58
C GLN A 50 -24.50 1.39 -3.45
N PRO A 51 -23.62 2.36 -3.74
CA PRO A 51 -22.76 2.94 -2.72
C PRO A 51 -23.62 3.62 -1.64
N ILE A 52 -23.25 3.40 -0.39
CA ILE A 52 -23.92 4.02 0.76
C ILE A 52 -23.20 5.34 1.06
N PHE A 53 -23.93 6.44 1.06
CA PHE A 53 -23.40 7.77 1.34
C PHE A 53 -23.34 8.05 2.85
N PHE A 54 -22.23 8.64 3.29
CA PHE A 54 -22.01 9.03 4.67
C PHE A 54 -21.59 10.49 4.77
N ASN A 55 -21.89 11.14 5.89
CA ASN A 55 -21.21 12.37 6.26
C ASN A 55 -19.80 12.02 6.75
N THR A 56 -18.79 12.64 6.14
CA THR A 56 -17.37 12.38 6.45
C THR A 56 -16.66 13.67 6.81
N GLU A 57 -15.81 13.62 7.81
CA GLU A 57 -14.94 14.72 8.22
C GLU A 57 -13.48 14.26 8.09
N ASN A 58 -12.66 14.94 7.28
CA ASN A 58 -11.23 14.65 7.11
C ASN A 58 -10.91 13.19 6.77
N GLY A 59 -11.78 12.52 6.00
CA GLY A 59 -11.63 11.11 5.66
C GLY A 59 -12.09 10.13 6.74
N LEU A 60 -12.70 10.62 7.81
CA LEU A 60 -13.31 9.83 8.89
C LEU A 60 -14.84 9.82 8.75
N LEU A 61 -15.43 8.66 9.01
CA LEU A 61 -16.85 8.47 9.24
C LEU A 61 -17.12 8.64 10.74
N VAL A 62 -17.69 9.77 11.15
CA VAL A 62 -17.87 10.15 12.57
C VAL A 62 -19.29 9.81 13.05
N PHE A 63 -19.41 9.23 14.25
CA PHE A 63 -20.70 8.97 14.91
C PHE A 63 -20.89 9.88 16.10
N ALA A 64 -22.03 10.59 16.15
CA ALA A 64 -22.40 11.47 17.26
C ALA A 64 -22.64 10.71 18.59
N THR A 65 -22.84 9.39 18.54
CA THR A 65 -22.99 8.50 19.71
C THR A 65 -22.20 7.21 19.52
N PRO A 66 -21.64 6.62 20.59
CA PRO A 66 -21.00 5.30 20.53
C PRO A 66 -21.99 4.27 19.98
N ILE A 67 -21.55 3.43 19.04
CA ILE A 67 -22.37 2.37 18.45
C ILE A 67 -22.72 1.40 19.58
N ARG A 68 -23.97 1.46 20.07
CA ARG A 68 -24.50 0.49 21.04
C ARG A 68 -25.08 -0.68 20.27
N ASN A 69 -24.68 -1.89 20.64
CA ASN A 69 -25.09 -3.16 20.03
C ASN A 69 -26.61 -3.47 20.18
N ASN A 70 -27.39 -2.56 20.79
CA ASN A 70 -28.82 -2.75 21.08
C ASN A 70 -29.75 -2.08 20.04
N THR A 71 -29.35 -2.03 18.77
CA THR A 71 -30.21 -1.53 17.71
C THR A 71 -30.14 -2.46 16.51
N LYS A 72 -31.25 -2.60 15.78
CA LYS A 72 -31.32 -3.26 14.45
C LYS A 72 -30.47 -2.54 13.38
N ILE A 73 -29.54 -1.67 13.77
CA ILE A 73 -28.70 -0.85 12.90
C ILE A 73 -27.49 -1.70 12.52
N LYS A 74 -27.29 -1.91 11.21
CA LYS A 74 -26.11 -2.60 10.68
C LYS A 74 -24.84 -1.88 11.09
N HIS A 75 -23.80 -2.65 11.43
CA HIS A 75 -22.51 -2.06 11.81
C HIS A 75 -21.89 -1.34 10.59
N PRO A 76 -21.37 -0.11 10.73
CA PRO A 76 -20.87 0.69 9.61
C PRO A 76 -19.79 0.00 8.76
N ILE A 77 -19.01 -0.91 9.37
CA ILE A 77 -18.01 -1.70 8.66
C ILE A 77 -18.59 -2.50 7.49
N GLU A 78 -19.83 -3.01 7.59
CA GLU A 78 -20.47 -3.76 6.51
C GLU A 78 -20.65 -2.88 5.27
N SER A 79 -21.06 -1.64 5.48
CA SER A 79 -21.22 -0.65 4.42
C SER A 79 -19.88 -0.20 3.86
N LEU A 80 -18.85 -0.05 4.70
CA LEU A 80 -17.49 0.26 4.24
C LEU A 80 -16.92 -0.87 3.37
N ILE A 81 -17.12 -2.12 3.76
CA ILE A 81 -16.75 -3.31 2.96
C ILE A 81 -17.50 -3.29 1.63
N THR A 82 -18.81 -3.04 1.66
CA THR A 82 -19.63 -2.98 0.45
C THR A 82 -19.16 -1.87 -0.49
N ASN A 83 -18.91 -0.66 0.04
CA ASN A 83 -18.40 0.46 -0.76
C ASN A 83 -17.00 0.18 -1.33
N ALA A 84 -16.11 -0.45 -0.55
CA ALA A 84 -14.79 -0.85 -1.00
C ALA A 84 -14.87 -1.88 -2.15
N GLN A 85 -15.80 -2.82 -2.08
CA GLN A 85 -16.06 -3.79 -3.17
C GLN A 85 -16.50 -3.08 -4.45
N VAL A 86 -17.44 -2.13 -4.34
CA VAL A 86 -17.96 -1.36 -5.48
C VAL A 86 -16.85 -0.50 -6.11
N GLU A 87 -16.03 0.15 -5.29
CA GLU A 87 -14.91 0.94 -5.78
C GLU A 87 -13.84 0.06 -6.44
N TRP A 88 -13.54 -1.10 -5.85
CA TRP A 88 -12.62 -2.07 -6.44
C TRP A 88 -13.11 -2.57 -7.81
N ASP A 89 -14.38 -2.96 -7.90
CA ASP A 89 -14.97 -3.37 -9.17
C ASP A 89 -14.90 -2.22 -10.19
N ARG A 90 -15.18 -0.97 -9.78
CA ARG A 90 -15.06 0.20 -10.66
C ARG A 90 -13.63 0.40 -11.15
N VAL A 91 -12.63 0.26 -10.26
CA VAL A 91 -11.21 0.32 -10.62
C VAL A 91 -10.88 -0.72 -11.67
N LEU A 92 -11.30 -1.99 -11.49
CA LEU A 92 -11.04 -3.04 -12.47
C LEU A 92 -11.71 -2.78 -13.84
N HIS A 93 -12.95 -2.31 -13.83
CA HIS A 93 -13.71 -2.08 -15.07
C HIS A 93 -13.18 -0.90 -15.88
N ARG A 94 -12.67 0.16 -15.22
CA ARG A 94 -12.21 1.38 -15.91
C ARG A 94 -10.82 1.27 -16.55
N GLN A 95 -10.09 0.19 -16.31
CA GLN A 95 -8.71 0.04 -16.79
C GLN A 95 -8.64 0.13 -18.32
N SER A 96 -7.68 0.92 -18.80
CA SER A 96 -7.38 1.13 -20.21
C SER A 96 -7.14 -0.19 -20.94
N LYS A 97 -7.69 -0.31 -22.15
CA LYS A 97 -7.56 -1.53 -22.98
C LYS A 97 -6.65 -1.34 -24.19
N THR A 98 -6.32 -0.09 -24.51
CA THR A 98 -5.44 0.27 -25.62
C THR A 98 -4.48 1.36 -25.19
N LEU A 99 -3.35 1.49 -25.90
CA LEU A 99 -2.40 2.57 -25.68
C LEU A 99 -3.07 3.95 -25.77
N ALA A 100 -3.97 4.15 -26.72
CA ALA A 100 -4.69 5.42 -26.89
C ALA A 100 -5.54 5.76 -25.65
N MET A 101 -6.24 4.77 -25.08
CA MET A 101 -7.00 4.96 -23.83
C MET A 101 -6.07 5.28 -22.66
N ALA A 102 -4.94 4.57 -22.54
CA ALA A 102 -3.96 4.81 -21.46
C ALA A 102 -3.34 6.20 -21.56
N VAL A 103 -3.06 6.69 -22.77
CA VAL A 103 -2.58 8.06 -23.00
C VAL A 103 -3.64 9.08 -22.57
N GLN A 104 -4.91 8.89 -22.97
CA GLN A 104 -6.01 9.78 -22.57
C GLN A 104 -6.21 9.80 -21.06
N GLU A 105 -6.18 8.63 -20.42
CA GLU A 105 -6.33 8.51 -18.98
C GLU A 105 -5.15 9.14 -18.23
N TYR A 106 -3.92 8.94 -18.71
CA TYR A 106 -2.73 9.62 -18.18
C TYR A 106 -2.90 11.14 -18.26
N GLN A 107 -3.30 11.69 -19.41
CA GLN A 107 -3.51 13.13 -19.57
C GLN A 107 -4.61 13.65 -18.64
N ARG A 108 -5.73 12.92 -18.54
CA ARG A 108 -6.85 13.27 -17.65
C ARG A 108 -6.41 13.37 -16.19
N ARG A 109 -5.55 12.46 -15.72
CA ARG A 109 -5.06 12.44 -14.33
C ARG A 109 -3.94 13.46 -14.06
N ASN A 110 -3.16 13.80 -15.08
CA ASN A 110 -1.93 14.59 -14.93
C ASN A 110 -2.02 15.99 -15.57
N HIS A 111 -3.15 16.68 -15.38
CA HIS A 111 -3.34 18.07 -15.85
C HIS A 111 -3.06 18.27 -17.34
N GLN A 112 -3.51 17.33 -18.18
CA GLN A 112 -3.32 17.30 -19.63
C GLN A 112 -1.87 17.15 -20.11
N ARG A 113 -0.93 16.89 -19.20
CA ARG A 113 0.46 16.63 -19.55
C ARG A 113 0.57 15.36 -20.39
N LEU A 114 1.35 15.43 -21.46
CA LEU A 114 1.65 14.27 -22.29
C LEU A 114 2.44 13.22 -21.47
N PRO A 115 2.19 11.91 -21.71
CA PRO A 115 3.00 10.85 -21.14
C PRO A 115 4.49 11.02 -21.49
N PRO A 116 5.41 10.51 -20.64
CA PRO A 116 6.83 10.62 -20.90
C PRO A 116 7.22 9.89 -22.19
N LYS A 117 8.33 10.31 -22.81
CA LYS A 117 8.91 9.60 -23.94
C LYS A 117 9.19 8.14 -23.56
N GLY A 118 8.74 7.19 -24.39
CA GLY A 118 8.85 5.76 -24.12
C GLY A 118 7.65 5.17 -23.37
N PHE A 119 6.56 5.93 -23.18
CA PHE A 119 5.33 5.42 -22.55
C PHE A 119 4.75 4.21 -23.28
N GLU A 120 4.88 4.14 -24.61
CA GLU A 120 4.49 2.98 -25.41
C GLU A 120 5.29 1.72 -25.07
N LYS A 121 6.53 1.85 -24.59
CA LYS A 121 7.36 0.73 -24.12
C LYS A 121 6.90 0.23 -22.76
N TRP A 122 6.49 1.15 -21.88
CA TRP A 122 5.88 0.79 -20.61
C TRP A 122 4.55 0.08 -20.85
N TRP A 123 3.73 0.58 -21.78
CA TRP A 123 2.48 -0.08 -22.16
C TRP A 123 2.72 -1.49 -22.71
N GLN A 124 3.73 -1.66 -23.59
CA GLN A 124 4.10 -2.98 -24.09
C GLN A 124 4.53 -3.92 -22.95
N PHE A 125 5.33 -3.45 -22.01
CA PHE A 125 5.68 -4.23 -20.82
C PHE A 125 4.44 -4.63 -20.01
N ALA A 126 3.50 -3.71 -19.80
CA ALA A 126 2.28 -3.98 -19.06
C ALA A 126 1.44 -5.07 -19.74
N VAL A 127 1.32 -5.01 -21.07
CA VAL A 127 0.62 -6.03 -21.88
C VAL A 127 1.35 -7.37 -21.83
N ASP A 128 2.67 -7.39 -22.09
CA ASP A 128 3.49 -8.61 -22.12
C ASP A 128 3.48 -9.35 -20.76
N ASN A 129 3.29 -8.62 -19.65
CA ASN A 129 3.27 -9.17 -18.29
C ASN A 129 1.86 -9.23 -17.68
N GLN A 130 0.81 -9.03 -18.47
CA GLN A 130 -0.59 -9.13 -18.03
C GLN A 130 -0.92 -8.27 -16.79
N VAL A 131 -0.35 -7.07 -16.73
CA VAL A 131 -0.62 -6.12 -15.64
C VAL A 131 -2.08 -5.73 -15.67
N GLY A 132 -2.81 -6.04 -14.59
CA GLY A 132 -4.25 -5.78 -14.50
C GLY A 132 -4.61 -4.35 -14.12
N LEU A 133 -3.76 -3.63 -13.39
CA LEU A 133 -3.97 -2.25 -12.94
C LEU A 133 -3.05 -1.28 -13.69
N VAL A 134 -3.25 -1.16 -15.00
CA VAL A 134 -2.39 -0.35 -15.89
C VAL A 134 -2.47 1.16 -15.60
N ASP A 135 -3.58 1.66 -15.06
CA ASP A 135 -3.78 3.11 -14.86
C ASP A 135 -3.52 3.60 -13.43
N GLU A 136 -3.18 2.70 -12.49
CA GLU A 136 -3.14 3.02 -11.05
C GLU A 136 -1.74 3.38 -10.53
N TYR A 137 -0.95 4.10 -11.35
CA TYR A 137 0.42 4.54 -11.05
C TYR A 137 0.54 6.04 -10.70
N ASP A 138 -0.56 6.68 -10.31
CA ASP A 138 -0.64 8.13 -10.02
C ASP A 138 0.38 8.64 -9.01
N GLN A 139 0.86 7.77 -8.13
CA GLN A 139 1.85 8.13 -7.12
C GLN A 139 3.15 8.65 -7.75
N ILE A 140 3.55 8.12 -8.92
CA ILE A 140 4.73 8.60 -9.67
C ILE A 140 4.54 10.07 -10.02
N SER A 141 3.43 10.43 -10.66
CA SER A 141 3.16 11.81 -11.04
C SER A 141 3.01 12.73 -9.83
N LYS A 142 2.32 12.30 -8.78
CA LYS A 142 2.15 13.09 -7.54
C LYS A 142 3.47 13.42 -6.85
N ASP A 143 4.44 12.51 -6.91
CA ASP A 143 5.78 12.75 -6.35
C ASP A 143 6.65 13.61 -7.28
N LEU A 144 6.50 13.48 -8.60
CA LEU A 144 7.27 14.25 -9.58
C LEU A 144 6.71 15.66 -9.83
N GLU A 145 5.42 15.91 -9.58
CA GLU A 145 4.73 17.15 -9.93
C GLU A 145 5.43 18.41 -9.35
N PRO A 146 5.84 18.47 -8.06
CA PRO A 146 6.56 19.63 -7.55
C PRO A 146 7.87 19.93 -8.30
N PHE A 147 8.52 18.90 -8.83
CA PHE A 147 9.78 19.04 -9.57
C PHE A 147 9.58 19.54 -11.00
N TRP A 148 8.35 19.56 -11.54
CA TRP A 148 8.08 20.14 -12.86
C TRP A 148 8.20 21.66 -12.88
N ALA A 149 8.18 22.30 -11.71
CA ALA A 149 8.48 23.72 -11.55
C ALA A 149 9.99 24.01 -11.49
N ILE A 150 10.87 23.00 -11.59
CA ILE A 150 12.33 23.18 -11.52
C ILE A 150 12.93 23.01 -12.90
N GLU A 151 13.82 23.92 -13.28
CA GLU A 151 14.51 23.84 -14.57
C GLU A 151 15.33 22.53 -14.69
N PRO A 152 15.29 21.83 -15.84
CA PRO A 152 16.06 20.60 -16.01
C PRO A 152 17.57 20.70 -15.74
N SER A 153 18.19 21.84 -16.05
CA SER A 153 19.63 22.09 -15.78
C SER A 153 19.90 22.08 -14.26
N ARG A 154 19.05 22.75 -13.50
CA ARG A 154 19.08 22.82 -12.05
C ARG A 154 18.81 21.47 -11.39
N LEU A 155 17.84 20.69 -11.88
CA LEU A 155 17.61 19.32 -11.40
C LEU A 155 18.88 18.46 -11.50
N ARG A 156 19.60 18.52 -12.63
CA ARG A 156 20.87 17.80 -12.81
C ARG A 156 21.94 18.26 -11.82
N LYS A 157 22.04 19.56 -11.55
CA LYS A 157 22.96 20.12 -10.55
C LYS A 157 22.65 19.59 -9.15
N LEU A 158 21.38 19.55 -8.76
CA LEU A 158 20.94 19.02 -7.47
C LEU A 158 21.26 17.53 -7.32
N VAL A 159 21.02 16.72 -8.36
CA VAL A 159 21.39 15.30 -8.37
C VAL A 159 22.92 15.13 -8.24
N HIS A 160 23.70 15.91 -9.00
CA HIS A 160 25.15 15.86 -8.91
C HIS A 160 25.68 16.22 -7.50
N GLN A 161 25.06 17.21 -6.84
CA GLN A 161 25.37 17.54 -5.45
C GLN A 161 25.02 16.40 -4.49
N LEU A 162 23.90 15.70 -4.70
CA LEU A 162 23.55 14.52 -3.90
C LEU A 162 24.56 13.38 -4.05
N GLN A 163 25.15 13.21 -5.23
CA GLN A 163 26.18 12.19 -5.48
C GLN A 163 27.53 12.53 -4.83
N THR A 164 27.93 13.81 -4.89
CA THR A 164 29.28 14.25 -4.52
C THR A 164 29.42 14.70 -3.07
N LYS A 165 28.33 15.14 -2.42
CA LYS A 165 28.34 15.43 -0.99
C LYS A 165 28.74 14.17 -0.22
N GLN A 166 29.63 14.31 0.78
CA GLN A 166 30.05 13.22 1.67
C GLN A 166 28.91 12.78 2.61
N ASN A 167 27.80 12.29 2.06
CA ASN A 167 26.78 11.60 2.80
C ASN A 167 26.99 10.09 2.62
N LYS A 168 27.47 9.44 3.67
CA LYS A 168 27.73 7.99 3.69
C LYS A 168 26.45 7.15 3.71
N ARG A 169 25.25 7.73 3.60
CA ARG A 169 23.95 7.04 3.63
C ARG A 169 23.21 7.14 2.30
N ARG A 170 23.90 6.79 1.20
CA ARG A 170 23.36 6.89 -0.16
C ARG A 170 23.53 5.59 -0.94
N LEU A 171 22.48 5.26 -1.70
CA LEU A 171 22.51 4.30 -2.80
C LEU A 171 22.42 5.14 -4.08
N ILE A 172 23.37 4.96 -4.99
CA ILE A 172 23.42 5.71 -6.25
C ILE A 172 23.29 4.72 -7.39
N PHE A 173 22.37 4.98 -8.31
CA PHE A 173 22.12 4.18 -9.49
C PHE A 173 22.33 5.03 -10.73
N GLU A 174 23.25 4.63 -11.59
CA GLU A 174 23.48 5.26 -12.88
C GLU A 174 22.98 4.30 -13.96
N VAL A 175 21.95 4.72 -14.70
CA VAL A 175 21.34 3.92 -15.75
C VAL A 175 21.79 4.47 -17.10
N ASP A 176 22.39 3.61 -17.93
CA ASP A 176 22.89 3.99 -19.24
C ASP A 176 21.83 3.87 -20.34
N TRP A 177 22.20 4.22 -21.58
CA TRP A 177 21.32 4.18 -22.74
C TRP A 177 20.89 2.75 -23.16
N GLU A 178 21.60 1.73 -22.66
CA GLU A 178 21.26 0.32 -22.85
C GLU A 178 20.40 -0.23 -21.71
N GLY A 179 20.06 0.60 -20.72
CA GLY A 179 19.32 0.19 -19.53
C GLY A 179 20.14 -0.64 -18.55
N ARG A 180 21.48 -0.65 -18.66
CA ARG A 180 22.35 -1.27 -17.65
C ARG A 180 22.47 -0.36 -16.43
N VAL A 181 22.60 -0.97 -15.26
CA VAL A 181 22.59 -0.26 -13.98
C VAL A 181 23.95 -0.37 -13.30
N ASN A 182 24.62 0.75 -13.08
CA ASN A 182 25.80 0.84 -12.23
C ASN A 182 25.39 1.29 -10.83
N ARG A 183 25.73 0.50 -9.80
CA ARG A 183 25.43 0.80 -8.39
C ARG A 183 26.67 1.35 -7.70
N THR A 184 26.55 2.51 -7.06
CA THR A 184 27.62 3.15 -6.29
C THR A 184 27.09 3.77 -4.99
N GLY A 185 27.93 4.51 -4.28
CA GLY A 185 27.63 5.03 -2.94
C GLY A 185 27.89 4.01 -1.84
N ALA A 186 27.96 4.47 -0.58
CA ALA A 186 28.35 3.63 0.55
C ALA A 186 27.36 2.48 0.87
N PHE A 187 26.13 2.56 0.37
CA PHE A 187 25.12 1.50 0.47
C PHE A 187 24.84 0.79 -0.86
N GLY A 188 25.64 1.03 -1.91
CA GLY A 188 25.46 0.46 -3.25
C GLY A 188 25.56 -1.07 -3.33
N ASP A 189 26.22 -1.70 -2.34
CA ASP A 189 26.36 -3.17 -2.24
C ASP A 189 25.34 -3.85 -1.32
N SER A 190 24.43 -3.08 -0.73
CA SER A 190 23.38 -3.59 0.15
C SER A 190 22.40 -4.52 -0.58
N GLY A 191 21.67 -5.35 0.18
CA GLY A 191 20.59 -6.18 -0.37
C GLY A 191 19.54 -5.35 -1.12
N ARG A 192 19.08 -4.24 -0.51
CA ARG A 192 18.16 -3.28 -1.14
C ARG A 192 18.67 -2.77 -2.48
N ALA A 193 19.96 -2.41 -2.55
CA ALA A 193 20.55 -1.91 -3.79
C ALA A 193 20.56 -2.97 -4.90
N LYS A 194 20.91 -4.22 -4.53
CA LYS A 194 20.92 -5.36 -5.45
C LYS A 194 19.52 -5.68 -5.96
N ASP A 195 18.52 -5.68 -5.10
CA ASP A 195 17.14 -6.00 -5.48
C ASP A 195 16.53 -4.92 -6.39
N LEU A 196 16.76 -3.65 -6.08
CA LEU A 196 16.31 -2.54 -6.96
C LEU A 196 16.99 -2.56 -8.32
N SER A 197 18.28 -2.91 -8.38
CA SER A 197 18.99 -3.05 -9.65
C SER A 197 18.40 -4.18 -10.49
N LYS A 198 18.14 -5.35 -9.89
CA LYS A 198 17.47 -6.46 -10.59
C LYS A 198 16.11 -6.04 -11.13
N LEU A 199 15.34 -5.27 -10.36
CA LEU A 199 14.06 -4.72 -10.83
C LEU A 199 14.25 -3.81 -12.05
N MET A 200 15.18 -2.85 -12.00
CA MET A 200 15.46 -1.96 -13.13
C MET A 200 15.94 -2.72 -14.37
N GLU A 201 16.85 -3.68 -14.19
CA GLU A 201 17.40 -4.52 -15.24
C GLU A 201 16.32 -5.46 -15.85
N SER A 202 15.31 -5.86 -15.09
CA SER A 202 14.18 -6.63 -15.63
C SER A 202 13.39 -5.88 -16.71
N TYR A 203 13.42 -4.54 -16.68
CA TYR A 203 12.77 -3.68 -17.66
C TYR A 203 13.70 -3.33 -18.86
N GLN A 204 14.95 -3.79 -18.84
CA GLN A 204 15.98 -3.42 -19.82
C GLN A 204 15.56 -3.68 -21.27
N LYS A 205 14.88 -4.82 -21.54
CA LYS A 205 14.35 -5.17 -22.87
C LYS A 205 13.48 -4.05 -23.47
N TYR A 206 12.77 -3.30 -22.64
CA TYR A 206 11.83 -2.25 -23.05
C TYR A 206 12.47 -0.85 -22.99
N SER A 207 13.36 -0.60 -22.03
CA SER A 207 14.00 0.72 -21.83
C SER A 207 15.19 0.99 -22.75
N ARG A 208 15.84 -0.06 -23.27
CA ARG A 208 17.00 0.04 -24.17
C ARG A 208 16.74 1.03 -25.32
N LYS A 209 17.54 2.09 -25.41
CA LYS A 209 17.41 3.21 -26.39
C LYS A 209 16.10 4.03 -26.33
N ALA A 210 15.15 3.65 -25.47
CA ALA A 210 13.88 4.36 -25.29
C ALA A 210 13.97 5.43 -24.19
N VAL A 211 14.83 5.22 -23.18
CA VAL A 211 15.02 6.11 -22.03
C VAL A 211 16.38 6.79 -22.12
N LYS A 212 16.45 8.07 -21.74
CA LYS A 212 17.73 8.80 -21.65
C LYS A 212 18.50 8.31 -20.42
N PRO A 213 19.85 8.30 -20.45
CA PRO A 213 20.63 8.03 -19.25
C PRO A 213 20.23 8.95 -18.11
N PHE A 214 20.17 8.39 -16.89
CA PHE A 214 19.82 9.16 -15.71
C PHE A 214 20.52 8.60 -14.47
N THR A 215 20.65 9.45 -13.46
CA THR A 215 21.13 9.08 -12.14
C THR A 215 19.97 9.17 -11.17
N MET A 216 19.80 8.13 -10.38
CA MET A 216 18.88 8.09 -9.25
C MET A 216 19.69 8.00 -7.94
N VAL A 217 19.41 8.88 -6.99
CA VAL A 217 20.05 8.87 -5.67
C VAL A 217 18.98 8.58 -4.62
N ILE A 218 19.18 7.52 -3.85
CA ILE A 218 18.26 7.10 -2.78
C ILE A 218 18.92 7.29 -1.41
N GLY A 219 18.16 7.81 -0.45
CA GLY A 219 18.51 7.75 0.97
C GLY A 219 18.55 6.29 1.46
N ALA A 220 19.56 5.93 2.27
CA ALA A 220 19.69 4.57 2.80
C ALA A 220 18.72 4.27 3.95
N ASP A 221 18.18 5.32 4.56
CA ASP A 221 17.24 5.23 5.69
C ASP A 221 15.84 4.81 5.25
N ASP A 222 15.08 4.27 6.21
CA ASP A 222 13.69 3.90 5.97
C ASP A 222 12.80 5.13 5.77
N GLN A 223 13.19 6.28 6.34
CA GLN A 223 12.45 7.54 6.35
C GLN A 223 12.87 8.47 5.20
N ALA A 224 11.93 9.32 4.78
CA ALA A 224 12.18 10.44 3.89
C ALA A 224 13.05 11.53 4.55
N GLU A 225 13.83 12.26 3.75
CA GLU A 225 14.76 13.29 4.24
C GLU A 225 14.39 14.71 3.81
N ILE A 226 13.70 14.87 2.69
CA ILE A 226 13.39 16.16 2.09
C ILE A 226 12.06 16.66 2.63
N LYS A 227 12.15 17.68 3.47
CA LYS A 227 11.00 18.39 4.05
C LYS A 227 10.85 19.72 3.34
N THR A 228 9.63 20.02 2.88
CA THR A 228 9.27 21.29 2.26
C THR A 228 8.04 21.84 2.96
N THR A 229 8.00 23.14 3.23
CA THR A 229 6.85 23.78 3.86
C THR A 229 5.60 23.66 2.97
N TRP A 230 4.42 23.75 3.59
CA TRP A 230 3.15 23.78 2.86
C TRP A 230 3.13 24.88 1.80
N ARG A 231 3.54 26.10 2.18
CA ARG A 231 3.55 27.28 1.31
C ARG A 231 4.39 27.04 0.06
N GLU A 232 5.59 26.51 0.23
CA GLU A 232 6.48 26.26 -0.90
C GLU A 232 5.96 25.10 -1.76
N ARG A 233 5.46 24.02 -1.15
CA ARG A 233 4.84 22.92 -1.90
C ARG A 233 3.66 23.39 -2.76
N VAL A 234 2.76 24.20 -2.23
CA VAL A 234 1.62 24.74 -3.00
C VAL A 234 2.11 25.61 -4.17
N ARG A 235 3.07 26.50 -3.92
CA ARG A 235 3.67 27.33 -4.96
C ARG A 235 4.27 26.50 -6.09
N LEU A 236 5.04 25.46 -5.76
CA LEU A 236 5.62 24.53 -6.73
C LEU A 236 4.56 23.83 -7.58
N LEU A 237 3.48 23.34 -6.95
CA LEU A 237 2.37 22.69 -7.65
C LEU A 237 1.62 23.66 -8.57
N GLU A 238 1.41 24.92 -8.15
CA GLU A 238 0.79 25.93 -9.00
C GLU A 238 1.66 26.29 -10.21
N LEU A 239 2.97 26.45 -10.01
CA LEU A 239 3.93 26.70 -11.09
C LEU A 239 3.98 25.52 -12.06
N ALA A 240 4.02 24.28 -11.55
CA ALA A 240 3.99 23.05 -12.34
C ALA A 240 2.73 22.99 -13.23
N LYS A 241 1.56 23.28 -12.67
CA LYS A 241 0.28 23.35 -13.42
C LYS A 241 0.30 24.43 -14.51
N LYS A 242 0.93 25.58 -14.22
CA LYS A 242 1.09 26.70 -15.16
C LYS A 242 2.25 26.48 -16.15
N HIS A 243 2.98 25.37 -16.07
CA HIS A 243 4.17 25.08 -16.86
C HIS A 243 5.25 26.18 -16.75
N LYS A 244 5.43 26.72 -15.54
CA LYS A 244 6.43 27.76 -15.24
C LYS A 244 7.53 27.20 -14.33
N PHE A 245 8.73 27.76 -14.47
CA PHE A 245 9.86 27.46 -13.58
C PHE A 245 9.97 28.51 -12.47
N ILE A 246 10.55 28.11 -11.33
CA ILE A 246 10.93 29.02 -10.24
C ILE A 246 12.19 29.79 -10.66
N ASP A 247 12.28 31.07 -10.30
CA ASP A 247 13.52 31.83 -10.40
C ASP A 247 14.53 31.40 -9.32
N GLU A 248 15.81 31.25 -9.67
CA GLU A 248 16.81 30.76 -8.71
C GLU A 248 16.97 31.67 -7.48
N GLU A 249 16.87 32.99 -7.65
CA GLU A 249 16.97 33.97 -6.56
C GLU A 249 15.82 33.88 -5.56
N GLU A 250 14.61 33.53 -6.01
CA GLU A 250 13.43 33.43 -5.14
C GLU A 250 13.49 32.22 -4.19
N ASP A 251 14.27 31.18 -4.52
CA ASP A 251 14.40 29.98 -3.69
C ASP A 251 15.39 30.18 -2.52
N PHE A 252 16.49 30.90 -2.75
CA PHE A 252 17.46 31.20 -1.69
C PHE A 252 16.87 32.09 -0.58
N GLN A 253 15.98 33.02 -0.94
CA GLN A 253 15.33 33.92 0.02
C GLN A 253 14.34 33.20 0.96
N LEU A 254 13.83 32.04 0.57
CA LEU A 254 12.89 31.28 1.40
C LEU A 254 13.60 30.46 2.48
N SER A 255 14.87 30.09 2.28
CA SER A 255 15.59 29.06 3.05
C SER A 255 15.93 29.40 4.52
N GLU A 256 15.70 30.63 5.01
CA GLU A 256 16.35 31.08 6.25
C GLU A 256 15.46 31.18 7.49
N THR A 257 14.12 31.11 7.37
CA THR A 257 13.25 31.01 8.56
C THR A 257 12.08 30.07 8.30
N HIS A 258 12.20 28.84 8.83
CA HIS A 258 11.17 27.81 8.70
C HIS A 258 10.85 27.22 10.06
N SER A 259 9.60 27.36 10.47
CA SER A 259 9.07 26.82 11.71
C SER A 259 8.37 25.49 11.44
N PRO A 260 8.39 24.53 12.38
CA PRO A 260 7.47 23.40 12.43
C PRO A 260 6.00 23.68 12.09
N TYR A 261 5.52 24.90 12.35
CA TYR A 261 4.14 25.30 12.05
C TYR A 261 3.89 25.55 10.55
N ASP A 262 4.93 25.62 9.72
CA ASP A 262 4.83 25.86 8.29
C ASP A 262 4.58 24.59 7.46
N ASP A 263 4.57 23.41 8.11
CA ASP A 263 4.26 22.12 7.47
C ASP A 263 2.79 22.04 7.02
N CYS A 264 1.92 22.87 7.60
CA CYS A 264 0.47 22.80 7.42
C CYS A 264 -0.14 24.11 6.89
N PRO A 265 -1.31 24.03 6.24
CA PRO A 265 -2.11 25.21 5.91
C PRO A 265 -2.39 26.08 7.15
N PRO A 266 -2.42 27.41 7.02
CA PRO A 266 -2.71 28.32 8.15
C PRO A 266 -4.14 28.15 8.71
N ASP A 267 -5.06 27.61 7.90
CA ASP A 267 -6.44 27.24 8.22
C ASP A 267 -6.59 25.74 8.55
N SER A 268 -5.48 25.00 8.67
CA SER A 268 -5.52 23.64 9.22
C SER A 268 -6.31 23.68 10.53
N ALA A 269 -7.09 22.64 10.79
CA ALA A 269 -8.09 22.65 11.86
C ALA A 269 -7.59 21.93 13.13
N PRO A 270 -6.59 22.42 13.88
CA PRO A 270 -6.44 21.95 15.24
C PRO A 270 -7.37 22.77 16.12
N ARG A 271 -8.60 22.27 16.34
CA ARG A 271 -9.38 22.44 17.60
C ARG A 271 -10.89 22.10 17.58
N SER A 272 -11.44 21.38 16.60
CA SER A 272 -12.86 20.95 16.70
C SER A 272 -13.09 19.51 17.19
N LEU A 273 -12.12 18.61 17.03
CA LEU A 273 -12.25 17.20 17.45
C LEU A 273 -11.65 16.96 18.85
N GLY A 274 -12.05 17.82 19.80
CA GLY A 274 -11.73 17.70 21.22
C GLY A 274 -12.80 16.98 22.05
N LYS A 275 -13.64 16.13 21.44
CA LYS A 275 -14.67 15.35 22.16
C LYS A 275 -14.74 13.93 21.63
N GLY A 276 -14.89 12.97 22.55
CA GLY A 276 -14.80 11.53 22.31
C GLY A 276 -15.87 10.95 21.40
N TYR A 277 -15.73 11.18 20.10
CA TYR A 277 -16.49 10.48 19.07
C TYR A 277 -15.80 9.18 18.69
N SER A 278 -16.58 8.16 18.36
CA SER A 278 -16.09 6.99 17.65
C SER A 278 -16.10 7.29 16.15
N SER A 279 -15.09 6.81 15.41
CA SER A 279 -15.03 6.98 13.96
C SER A 279 -14.41 5.77 13.25
N PHE A 280 -14.70 5.62 11.96
CA PHE A 280 -14.00 4.71 11.06
C PHE A 280 -13.23 5.49 10.00
N VAL A 281 -12.11 4.94 9.53
CA VAL A 281 -11.44 5.45 8.34
C VAL A 281 -12.32 5.15 7.12
N PHE A 282 -12.74 6.20 6.42
CA PHE A 282 -13.51 6.13 5.19
C PHE A 282 -12.63 6.39 3.96
N ASP A 283 -11.84 7.47 4.00
CA ASP A 283 -10.86 7.81 2.98
C ASP A 283 -9.47 7.72 3.62
N HIS A 284 -8.75 6.66 3.26
CA HIS A 284 -7.45 6.37 3.85
C HIS A 284 -6.44 7.50 3.61
N LEU A 285 -6.35 8.02 2.37
CA LEU A 285 -5.38 9.06 2.04
C LEU A 285 -5.68 10.37 2.77
N LYS A 286 -6.95 10.76 2.86
CA LYS A 286 -7.36 11.95 3.63
C LYS A 286 -7.13 11.76 5.13
N SER A 287 -7.44 10.58 5.67
CA SER A 287 -7.21 10.29 7.11
C SER A 287 -5.73 10.29 7.50
N MET A 288 -4.84 10.04 6.53
CA MET A 288 -3.39 10.11 6.72
C MET A 288 -2.84 11.54 6.67
N ASP A 289 -3.64 12.53 6.27
CA ASP A 289 -3.22 13.93 6.34
C ASP A 289 -2.93 14.30 7.79
N ILE A 290 -1.70 14.75 8.03
CA ILE A 290 -1.22 15.09 9.37
C ILE A 290 -1.83 16.41 9.82
N CYS A 291 -2.01 17.35 8.89
CA CYS A 291 -2.54 18.68 9.18
C CYS A 291 -4.02 18.65 9.59
N SER A 292 -4.72 17.57 9.22
CA SER A 292 -6.11 17.30 9.60
C SER A 292 -6.24 16.42 10.85
N SER A 293 -5.13 15.97 11.46
CA SER A 293 -5.11 15.04 12.61
C SER A 293 -3.88 15.27 13.51
N LEU A 294 -3.68 16.52 13.96
CA LEU A 294 -2.50 16.90 14.75
C LEU A 294 -2.39 16.18 16.11
N GLU A 295 -3.49 15.65 16.65
CA GLU A 295 -3.49 14.82 17.85
C GLU A 295 -2.63 13.54 17.72
N GLN A 296 -2.28 13.14 16.49
CA GLN A 296 -1.47 11.95 16.23
C GLN A 296 0.04 12.22 16.20
N VAL A 297 0.45 13.50 16.08
CA VAL A 297 1.86 13.91 16.11
C VAL A 297 2.60 13.40 17.36
N PRO A 298 2.07 13.55 18.60
CA PRO A 298 2.78 13.08 19.79
C PRO A 298 2.86 11.56 19.93
N ILE A 299 2.08 10.78 19.16
CA ILE A 299 1.95 9.33 19.35
C ILE A 299 2.53 8.49 18.20
N HIS A 300 3.20 9.12 17.22
CA HIS A 300 3.82 8.43 16.10
C HIS A 300 5.32 8.75 16.00
N GLY A 301 6.16 7.72 16.07
CA GLY A 301 7.62 7.87 16.18
C GLY A 301 8.32 8.62 15.02
N SER A 302 7.77 8.59 13.80
CA SER A 302 8.26 9.39 12.67
C SER A 302 7.87 10.87 12.72
N LEU A 303 6.88 11.24 13.56
CA LEU A 303 6.36 12.59 13.69
C LEU A 303 6.90 13.29 14.94
N VAL A 304 7.03 12.57 16.06
CA VAL A 304 7.58 13.11 17.33
C VAL A 304 9.00 13.67 17.19
N ASN A 305 9.77 13.18 16.21
CA ASN A 305 11.14 13.63 15.93
C ASN A 305 11.22 14.53 14.69
N ARG A 306 10.10 14.90 14.07
CA ARG A 306 10.11 15.58 12.77
C ARG A 306 10.77 16.95 12.83
N HIS A 307 10.69 17.63 13.97
CA HIS A 307 11.13 19.03 14.14
C HIS A 307 12.65 19.20 14.31
N SER A 308 13.42 18.12 14.42
CA SER A 308 14.88 18.20 14.57
C SER A 308 15.64 18.27 13.24
N THR A 309 14.98 18.08 12.10
CA THR A 309 15.62 18.17 10.78
C THR A 309 15.34 19.53 10.16
N PRO A 310 16.37 20.29 9.76
CA PRO A 310 16.16 21.56 9.07
C PRO A 310 15.49 21.33 7.71
N PHE A 311 14.57 22.22 7.36
CA PHE A 311 14.00 22.31 6.02
C PHE A 311 15.12 22.60 5.00
N ARG A 312 14.93 22.10 3.78
CA ARG A 312 15.89 22.29 2.69
C ARG A 312 15.13 22.58 1.39
N PRO A 313 15.76 23.28 0.43
CA PRO A 313 15.24 23.37 -0.93
C PRO A 313 14.86 21.99 -1.47
N ILE A 314 13.75 21.94 -2.19
CA ILE A 314 13.27 20.69 -2.77
C ILE A 314 14.37 20.07 -3.65
N THR A 315 14.71 18.82 -3.35
CA THR A 315 15.83 18.10 -3.99
C THR A 315 15.31 16.73 -4.44
N PRO A 316 15.63 16.26 -5.67
CA PRO A 316 15.10 15.01 -6.22
C PRO A 316 15.79 13.78 -5.59
N LEU A 317 15.65 13.63 -4.28
CA LEU A 317 16.08 12.47 -3.51
C LEU A 317 14.97 11.44 -3.52
N PHE A 318 15.35 10.18 -3.72
CA PHE A 318 14.43 9.06 -3.62
C PHE A 318 14.46 8.45 -2.20
N SER A 319 13.33 7.93 -1.74
CA SER A 319 13.22 7.30 -0.43
C SER A 319 12.29 6.07 -0.47
N PHE A 320 12.47 5.15 0.47
CA PHE A 320 11.66 3.93 0.54
C PHE A 320 10.29 4.14 1.19
N SER A 321 10.15 5.18 2.01
CA SER A 321 8.83 5.63 2.46
C SER A 321 8.78 7.12 2.70
N LYS A 322 7.56 7.63 2.72
CA LYS A 322 7.25 9.03 2.95
C LYS A 322 5.88 9.20 3.58
N THR A 323 5.74 10.30 4.31
CA THR A 323 4.44 10.86 4.71
C THR A 323 3.91 11.80 3.62
N LEU A 324 2.71 12.35 3.83
CA LEU A 324 2.15 13.38 2.94
C LEU A 324 2.90 14.72 3.00
N LEU A 325 3.70 14.94 4.05
CA LEU A 325 4.46 16.17 4.27
C LEU A 325 5.87 16.14 3.65
N ASP A 326 6.31 14.98 3.16
CA ASP A 326 7.66 14.84 2.61
C ASP A 326 7.68 15.01 1.08
N SER A 327 8.79 15.52 0.59
CA SER A 327 8.99 15.85 -0.83
C SER A 327 9.86 14.83 -1.58
N ASP A 328 10.39 13.82 -0.89
CA ASP A 328 11.12 12.71 -1.52
C ASP A 328 10.27 11.98 -2.57
N ILE A 329 10.92 11.39 -3.56
CA ILE A 329 10.29 10.56 -4.59
C ILE A 329 10.28 9.11 -4.11
N ARG A 330 9.10 8.51 -3.94
CA ARG A 330 9.02 7.16 -3.36
C ARG A 330 9.50 6.09 -4.34
N VAL A 331 10.37 5.19 -3.89
CA VAL A 331 10.72 3.93 -4.57
C VAL A 331 9.97 2.75 -3.95
N THR A 332 9.96 1.62 -4.64
CA THR A 332 9.33 0.40 -4.11
C THR A 332 10.29 -0.33 -3.15
N PRO A 333 9.93 -0.49 -1.87
CA PRO A 333 10.69 -1.32 -0.93
C PRO A 333 10.49 -2.81 -1.20
N LEU A 334 11.44 -3.42 -1.91
CA LEU A 334 11.33 -4.79 -2.40
C LEU A 334 11.39 -5.85 -1.30
N GLU A 335 11.86 -5.52 -0.09
CA GLU A 335 11.88 -6.46 1.04
C GLU A 335 10.49 -6.94 1.49
N GLN A 336 9.42 -6.26 1.06
CA GLN A 336 8.04 -6.68 1.30
C GLN A 336 7.61 -7.88 0.44
N TYR A 337 8.31 -8.13 -0.66
CA TYR A 337 8.00 -9.18 -1.63
C TYR A 337 8.93 -10.36 -1.40
N ARG A 338 8.50 -11.29 -0.55
CA ARG A 338 9.27 -12.49 -0.20
C ARG A 338 8.96 -13.65 -1.14
N THR A 339 9.90 -14.58 -1.25
CA THR A 339 9.75 -15.82 -2.00
C THR A 339 8.82 -16.84 -1.33
N THR A 340 8.64 -16.76 -0.01
CA THR A 340 7.73 -17.64 0.75
C THR A 340 6.88 -16.86 1.77
N TYR A 341 5.60 -17.21 1.88
CA TYR A 341 4.59 -16.54 2.71
C TYR A 341 4.11 -17.39 3.91
N GLY A 342 4.65 -18.60 4.06
CA GLY A 342 4.11 -19.64 4.95
C GLY A 342 2.82 -20.26 4.41
N ASP A 343 2.26 -21.20 5.16
CA ASP A 343 0.98 -21.84 4.80
C ASP A 343 -0.19 -20.88 4.99
N VAL A 344 -1.15 -20.95 4.05
CA VAL A 344 -2.41 -20.21 4.10
C VAL A 344 -3.52 -21.16 4.48
N TYR A 345 -4.21 -20.85 5.57
CA TYR A 345 -5.28 -21.69 6.12
C TYR A 345 -6.65 -21.16 5.70
N ASP A 346 -7.68 -21.99 5.69
CA ASP A 346 -9.05 -21.50 5.53
C ASP A 346 -9.51 -20.73 6.79
N TRP A 347 -10.52 -19.88 6.65
CA TRP A 347 -11.04 -19.09 7.76
C TRP A 347 -11.63 -19.97 8.88
N ASP A 348 -12.25 -21.08 8.51
CA ASP A 348 -12.94 -22.02 9.41
C ASP A 348 -12.07 -23.23 9.81
N ASP A 349 -10.78 -23.24 9.47
CA ASP A 349 -9.85 -24.28 9.91
C ASP A 349 -9.82 -24.35 11.45
N PRO A 350 -10.00 -25.54 12.07
CA PRO A 350 -10.09 -25.68 13.52
C PRO A 350 -8.82 -25.28 14.27
N ARG A 351 -7.67 -25.21 13.59
CA ARG A 351 -6.41 -24.74 14.17
C ARG A 351 -6.33 -23.22 14.28
N ARG A 352 -7.26 -22.48 13.65
CA ARG A 352 -7.23 -21.01 13.63
C ARG A 352 -7.47 -20.43 15.01
N ILE A 353 -6.63 -19.48 15.38
CA ILE A 353 -6.66 -18.80 16.68
C ILE A 353 -7.41 -17.47 16.52
N GLY A 354 -8.51 -17.32 17.26
CA GLY A 354 -9.37 -16.12 17.24
C GLY A 354 -8.80 -14.87 17.91
N LYS A 355 -7.48 -14.68 17.89
CA LYS A 355 -6.78 -13.54 18.51
C LYS A 355 -6.11 -12.64 17.47
N ALA A 356 -5.95 -11.37 17.81
CA ALA A 356 -5.10 -10.43 17.11
C ALA A 356 -3.65 -10.62 17.48
N PHE A 357 -2.81 -10.83 16.45
CA PHE A 357 -1.43 -11.22 16.62
C PHE A 357 -0.46 -10.17 16.10
N TRP A 358 0.61 -9.95 16.87
CA TRP A 358 1.75 -9.15 16.46
C TRP A 358 3.03 -9.59 17.18
N ARG A 359 4.11 -9.71 16.41
CA ARG A 359 5.49 -9.78 16.91
C ARG A 359 6.33 -8.77 16.15
N GLY A 360 7.21 -8.06 16.83
CA GLY A 360 8.10 -7.08 16.21
C GLY A 360 9.16 -6.59 17.18
N SER A 361 10.18 -5.92 16.66
CA SER A 361 11.20 -5.24 17.48
C SER A 361 10.74 -3.85 17.91
N THR A 362 11.49 -3.22 18.80
CA THR A 362 11.27 -1.86 19.31
C THR A 362 11.58 -0.77 18.29
N THR A 363 11.50 -1.04 16.98
CA THR A 363 11.72 0.00 15.97
C THR A 363 10.57 1.00 15.89
N GLY A 364 10.77 2.10 15.17
CA GLY A 364 9.74 3.13 14.96
C GLY A 364 10.08 4.47 15.59
N THR A 365 11.03 4.51 16.50
CA THR A 365 11.66 5.73 17.00
C THR A 365 13.02 5.39 17.62
N LEU A 366 13.91 6.38 17.68
CA LEU A 366 15.03 6.33 18.62
C LEU A 366 14.49 6.53 20.05
N HIS A 367 14.95 5.72 21.00
CA HIS A 367 14.61 5.80 22.41
C HIS A 367 15.79 6.44 23.15
N SER A 368 15.70 7.73 23.39
CA SER A 368 16.74 8.52 24.07
C SER A 368 16.17 9.28 25.25
N ASN A 369 17.05 9.67 26.18
CA ASN A 369 16.68 10.60 27.23
C ASN A 369 16.50 12.03 26.69
N GLU A 370 17.17 12.37 25.58
CA GLU A 370 17.03 13.66 24.88
C GLU A 370 15.63 13.88 24.32
N ASN A 371 14.92 12.82 23.92
CA ASN A 371 13.52 12.91 23.51
C ASN A 371 12.65 11.89 24.27
N PRO A 372 12.15 12.22 25.47
CA PRO A 372 11.37 11.28 26.28
C PRO A 372 10.01 10.90 25.66
N SER A 373 9.58 11.59 24.59
CA SER A 373 8.31 11.33 23.88
C SER A 373 8.26 9.95 23.21
N TRP A 374 9.38 9.22 23.12
CA TRP A 374 9.39 7.83 22.64
C TRP A 374 8.44 6.92 23.44
N LYS A 375 8.12 7.28 24.70
CA LYS A 375 7.19 6.56 25.57
C LYS A 375 5.78 6.45 24.98
N ASP A 376 5.39 7.43 24.17
CA ASP A 376 4.09 7.52 23.52
C ASP A 376 4.10 7.00 22.09
N SER A 377 5.25 6.49 21.62
CA SER A 377 5.40 5.99 20.25
C SER A 377 4.45 4.83 19.93
N HIS A 378 4.02 4.76 18.68
CA HIS A 378 2.95 3.86 18.24
C HIS A 378 3.15 2.38 18.61
N ARG A 379 4.38 1.84 18.61
CA ARG A 379 4.63 0.42 18.96
C ARG A 379 4.62 0.19 20.47
N LEU A 380 5.20 1.11 21.23
CA LEU A 380 5.20 1.01 22.69
C LEU A 380 3.79 1.22 23.23
N ARG A 381 3.02 2.15 22.65
CA ARG A 381 1.61 2.33 22.92
C ARG A 381 0.79 1.08 22.61
N LEU A 382 1.03 0.40 21.47
CA LEU A 382 0.39 -0.88 21.18
C LEU A 382 0.67 -1.91 22.30
N HIS A 383 1.93 -2.03 22.72
CA HIS A 383 2.31 -2.94 23.80
C HIS A 383 1.59 -2.59 25.11
N GLN A 384 1.58 -1.32 25.51
CA GLN A 384 0.91 -0.85 26.74
C GLN A 384 -0.60 -1.08 26.73
N LEU A 385 -1.28 -0.77 25.61
CA LEU A 385 -2.73 -0.94 25.48
C LEU A 385 -3.17 -2.39 25.55
N THR A 386 -2.34 -3.30 25.03
CA THR A 386 -2.65 -4.75 24.93
C THR A 386 -2.12 -5.54 26.12
N ARG A 387 -1.33 -4.91 26.98
CA ARG A 387 -0.82 -5.45 28.25
C ARG A 387 -1.14 -4.53 29.42
N ALA A 388 -2.35 -3.99 29.46
CA ALA A 388 -2.82 -3.15 30.57
C ALA A 388 -2.64 -3.88 31.91
N THR A 389 -1.73 -3.38 32.76
CA THR A 389 -1.40 -3.96 34.08
C THR A 389 -2.24 -3.37 35.21
N LYS A 390 -2.90 -2.23 34.97
CA LYS A 390 -3.83 -1.57 35.89
C LYS A 390 -5.26 -1.87 35.47
N GLN A 391 -6.21 -1.80 36.42
CA GLN A 391 -7.65 -1.81 36.13
C GLN A 391 -8.01 -0.60 35.27
N HIS A 392 -7.84 -0.73 33.96
CA HIS A 392 -8.29 0.24 32.99
C HIS A 392 -9.60 -0.28 32.42
N LYS A 393 -10.70 0.31 32.88
CA LYS A 393 -12.03 -0.06 32.39
C LYS A 393 -12.35 0.75 31.15
N GLN A 394 -12.72 0.05 30.08
CA GLN A 394 -13.19 0.67 28.85
C GLN A 394 -14.62 0.23 28.57
N LEU A 395 -15.44 1.16 28.08
CA LEU A 395 -16.79 0.84 27.64
C LEU A 395 -16.71 0.14 26.28
N ILE A 396 -17.08 -1.13 26.23
CA ILE A 396 -17.19 -1.95 25.00
C ILE A 396 -18.61 -2.51 24.97
N ASP A 397 -19.33 -2.24 23.89
CA ASP A 397 -20.73 -2.65 23.70
C ASP A 397 -21.66 -2.27 24.88
N GLY A 398 -21.41 -1.11 25.48
CA GLY A 398 -22.19 -0.62 26.62
C GLY A 398 -21.83 -1.28 27.96
N THR A 399 -20.85 -2.18 27.98
CA THR A 399 -20.33 -2.84 29.19
C THR A 399 -18.96 -2.28 29.54
N GLN A 400 -18.75 -1.95 30.81
CA GLN A 400 -17.43 -1.58 31.31
C GLN A 400 -16.62 -2.86 31.51
N VAL A 401 -15.62 -3.07 30.66
CA VAL A 401 -14.73 -4.24 30.71
C VAL A 401 -13.35 -3.84 31.19
N ASP A 402 -12.80 -4.63 32.10
CA ASP A 402 -11.42 -4.47 32.55
C ASP A 402 -10.47 -5.03 31.47
N LEU A 403 -9.69 -4.13 30.84
CA LEU A 403 -8.76 -4.51 29.79
C LEU A 403 -7.73 -5.53 30.26
N ALA A 404 -7.35 -5.52 31.54
CA ALA A 404 -6.40 -6.52 32.08
C ALA A 404 -6.95 -7.96 31.99
N GLN A 405 -8.28 -8.13 32.03
CA GLN A 405 -8.94 -9.43 31.97
C GLN A 405 -9.21 -9.87 30.53
N VAL A 406 -9.63 -8.95 29.65
CA VAL A 406 -10.03 -9.31 28.27
C VAL A 406 -8.87 -9.34 27.29
N ASN A 407 -7.83 -8.51 27.50
CA ASN A 407 -6.72 -8.41 26.55
C ASN A 407 -6.00 -9.75 26.31
N PRO A 408 -5.70 -10.58 27.32
CA PRO A 408 -5.07 -11.88 27.09
C PRO A 408 -5.92 -12.84 26.23
N GLN A 409 -7.24 -12.63 26.18
CA GLN A 409 -8.16 -13.42 25.36
C GLN A 409 -8.24 -12.91 23.93
N TRP A 410 -8.05 -11.62 23.69
CA TRP A 410 -8.17 -11.00 22.36
C TRP A 410 -6.84 -10.79 21.65
N PHE A 411 -5.74 -10.64 22.39
CA PHE A 411 -4.45 -10.26 21.87
C PHE A 411 -3.37 -11.27 22.20
N ASP A 412 -2.53 -11.53 21.21
CA ASP A 412 -1.24 -12.17 21.38
C ASP A 412 -0.17 -11.28 20.75
N ILE A 413 0.30 -10.33 21.55
CA ILE A 413 1.16 -9.23 21.12
C ILE A 413 2.37 -9.16 22.03
N GLY A 414 3.54 -8.95 21.42
CA GLY A 414 4.79 -8.86 22.15
C GLY A 414 5.94 -8.34 21.32
N PHE A 415 6.87 -7.64 21.96
CA PHE A 415 8.18 -7.39 21.39
C PHE A 415 9.00 -8.66 21.39
N VAL A 416 9.92 -8.81 20.43
CA VAL A 416 10.78 -10.00 20.31
C VAL A 416 12.26 -9.66 20.36
N GLY A 417 13.05 -10.62 20.84
CA GLY A 417 14.50 -10.47 20.94
C GLY A 417 14.90 -9.48 22.03
N GLU A 418 15.66 -8.46 21.65
CA GLU A 418 16.23 -7.47 22.57
C GLU A 418 15.85 -6.04 22.11
N PRO A 419 15.83 -5.04 23.02
CA PRO A 419 15.60 -3.67 22.62
C PRO A 419 16.71 -3.17 21.69
N ILE A 420 16.27 -2.50 20.62
CA ILE A 420 17.12 -1.84 19.62
C ILE A 420 16.66 -0.40 19.40
N GLN A 421 17.51 0.40 18.75
CA GLN A 421 17.28 1.85 18.55
C GLN A 421 17.06 2.59 19.88
N CYS A 422 17.91 2.33 20.85
CA CYS A 422 17.88 2.95 22.17
C CYS A 422 19.29 3.33 22.60
N GLU A 423 19.42 4.39 23.39
CA GLU A 423 20.65 4.69 24.12
C GLU A 423 20.88 3.61 25.19
N PRO A 424 22.13 3.25 25.54
CA PRO A 424 22.41 2.20 26.51
C PRO A 424 21.59 2.25 27.82
N PRO A 425 21.42 3.39 28.52
CA PRO A 425 20.59 3.44 29.72
C PRO A 425 19.10 3.21 29.41
N VAL A 426 18.60 3.71 28.28
CA VAL A 426 17.20 3.54 27.86
C VAL A 426 16.95 2.09 27.42
N CYS A 427 17.93 1.42 26.80
CA CYS A 427 17.82 -0.01 26.49
C CYS A 427 17.65 -0.84 27.76
N GLN A 428 18.42 -0.56 28.82
CA GLN A 428 18.26 -1.25 30.12
C GLN A 428 16.87 -1.01 30.71
N GLN A 429 16.37 0.22 30.62
CA GLN A 429 15.01 0.55 31.04
C GLN A 429 13.96 -0.25 30.25
N LEU A 430 14.10 -0.36 28.92
CA LEU A 430 13.19 -1.14 28.09
C LEU A 430 13.19 -2.63 28.47
N LYS A 431 14.37 -3.21 28.76
CA LYS A 431 14.47 -4.61 29.24
C LYS A 431 13.73 -4.83 30.56
N GLN A 432 13.72 -3.84 31.44
CA GLN A 432 13.00 -3.93 32.73
C GLN A 432 11.50 -3.74 32.56
N MET A 433 11.08 -2.90 31.60
CA MET A 433 9.67 -2.58 31.36
C MET A 433 8.93 -3.63 30.54
N ILE A 434 9.63 -4.35 29.66
CA ILE A 434 9.03 -5.17 28.61
C ILE A 434 9.51 -6.61 28.76
N HIS A 435 8.56 -7.54 28.81
CA HIS A 435 8.86 -8.95 28.60
C HIS A 435 8.98 -9.22 27.09
N PHE A 436 10.20 -9.51 26.64
CA PHE A 436 10.48 -9.87 25.25
C PHE A 436 10.21 -11.35 25.02
N HIS A 437 9.54 -11.64 23.90
CA HIS A 437 9.17 -12.98 23.48
C HIS A 437 10.16 -13.54 22.44
N GLU A 438 10.04 -14.84 22.19
CA GLU A 438 10.71 -15.48 21.06
C GLU A 438 10.11 -15.08 19.71
N TRP A 439 10.91 -15.23 18.67
CA TRP A 439 10.47 -15.06 17.30
C TRP A 439 9.45 -16.13 16.93
N VAL A 440 8.42 -15.72 16.19
CA VAL A 440 7.38 -16.61 15.68
C VAL A 440 7.49 -16.64 14.16
N GLY A 441 7.64 -17.84 13.59
CA GLY A 441 7.70 -18.07 12.15
C GLY A 441 6.36 -17.79 11.46
N ASP A 442 6.41 -17.62 10.13
CA ASP A 442 5.24 -17.23 9.33
C ASP A 442 4.11 -18.28 9.40
N GLU A 443 4.43 -19.58 9.43
CA GLU A 443 3.45 -20.67 9.55
C GLU A 443 2.60 -20.57 10.84
N GLN A 444 3.26 -20.45 12.00
CA GLN A 444 2.59 -20.30 13.29
C GLN A 444 1.84 -18.96 13.37
N ALA A 445 2.42 -17.88 12.84
CA ALA A 445 1.75 -16.58 12.80
C ALA A 445 0.49 -16.61 11.92
N ASN A 446 0.47 -17.42 10.87
CA ASN A 446 -0.66 -17.55 9.95
C ASN A 446 -1.85 -18.31 10.57
N LEU A 447 -1.68 -19.02 11.68
CA LEU A 447 -2.81 -19.61 12.41
C LEU A 447 -3.73 -18.55 13.05
N TYR A 448 -3.24 -17.34 13.32
CA TYR A 448 -4.06 -16.29 13.94
C TYR A 448 -4.99 -15.64 12.93
N LYS A 449 -6.29 -15.52 13.24
CA LYS A 449 -7.29 -14.93 12.33
C LYS A 449 -7.06 -13.45 12.04
N TYR A 450 -6.49 -12.70 12.99
CA TYR A 450 -6.28 -11.26 12.87
C TYR A 450 -4.79 -10.92 12.92
N ALA A 451 -4.33 -10.11 11.97
CA ALA A 451 -2.97 -9.62 11.87
C ALA A 451 -2.94 -8.13 12.16
N LEU A 452 -2.30 -7.71 13.25
CA LEU A 452 -2.00 -6.29 13.39
C LEU A 452 -0.75 -5.97 12.56
N ASP A 453 -0.83 -4.90 11.77
CA ASP A 453 0.32 -4.38 11.05
C ASP A 453 0.57 -2.94 11.47
N VAL A 454 1.73 -2.69 12.06
CA VAL A 454 2.12 -1.39 12.60
C VAL A 454 3.42 -0.96 11.95
N ASP A 455 3.48 0.31 11.55
CA ASP A 455 4.67 0.94 10.97
C ASP A 455 5.93 0.75 11.84
N GLY A 456 7.09 0.86 11.20
CA GLY A 456 8.39 0.90 11.87
C GLY A 456 8.94 2.31 11.81
N ASN A 457 10.23 2.43 11.50
CA ASN A 457 10.81 3.75 11.22
C ASN A 457 10.14 4.38 10.00
N GLY A 458 9.94 3.57 8.97
CA GLY A 458 9.12 3.84 7.80
C GLY A 458 7.87 2.94 7.77
N TRP A 459 7.58 2.41 6.60
CA TRP A 459 6.52 1.43 6.38
C TRP A 459 6.76 0.11 7.13
N SER A 460 5.72 -0.72 7.22
CA SER A 460 5.89 -2.10 7.68
C SER A 460 6.33 -2.99 6.52
N GLY A 461 7.52 -3.58 6.64
CA GLY A 461 8.04 -4.58 5.69
C GLY A 461 7.21 -5.87 5.57
N ARG A 462 6.07 -5.97 6.25
CA ARG A 462 5.23 -7.18 6.33
C ARG A 462 3.88 -7.02 5.66
N PHE A 463 3.47 -5.80 5.32
CA PHE A 463 2.07 -5.54 4.96
C PHE A 463 1.62 -6.39 3.77
N HIS A 464 2.42 -6.44 2.71
CA HIS A 464 2.13 -7.29 1.53
C HIS A 464 1.92 -8.76 1.89
N LYS A 465 2.82 -9.37 2.68
CA LYS A 465 2.68 -10.77 3.09
C LYS A 465 1.47 -11.05 3.98
N LEU A 466 1.08 -10.08 4.81
CA LEU A 466 -0.10 -10.21 5.65
C LEU A 466 -1.38 -10.22 4.79
N LEU A 467 -1.45 -9.43 3.72
CA LEU A 467 -2.58 -9.46 2.79
C LEU A 467 -2.74 -10.83 2.10
N ALA A 468 -1.64 -11.52 1.83
CA ALA A 468 -1.63 -12.85 1.21
C ALA A 468 -1.96 -14.03 2.17
N SER A 469 -2.19 -13.76 3.46
CA SER A 469 -2.26 -14.82 4.50
C SER A 469 -3.67 -15.32 4.84
N ASN A 470 -4.71 -14.88 4.11
CA ASN A 470 -6.13 -15.13 4.42
C ASN A 470 -6.48 -14.78 5.89
N ARG A 471 -5.96 -13.63 6.37
CA ARG A 471 -6.18 -13.08 7.70
C ARG A 471 -6.83 -11.71 7.56
N VAL A 472 -7.57 -11.29 8.60
CA VAL A 472 -8.02 -9.90 8.67
C VAL A 472 -6.84 -9.04 9.11
N VAL A 473 -6.31 -8.25 8.17
CA VAL A 473 -5.20 -7.33 8.43
C VAL A 473 -5.73 -5.99 8.96
N ILE A 474 -5.28 -5.61 10.15
CA ILE A 474 -5.61 -4.34 10.80
C ILE A 474 -4.34 -3.47 10.75
N LYS A 475 -4.33 -2.54 9.80
CA LYS A 475 -3.19 -1.66 9.53
C LYS A 475 -3.28 -0.37 10.36
N SER A 476 -2.24 -0.08 11.12
CA SER A 476 -1.98 1.22 11.75
C SER A 476 -0.80 1.86 11.03
N SER A 477 -1.04 2.94 10.28
CA SER A 477 -0.01 3.55 9.45
C SER A 477 -0.18 5.05 9.20
N ARG A 478 0.94 5.73 9.05
CA ARG A 478 1.04 7.12 8.54
C ARG A 478 1.94 7.24 7.30
N MET A 479 2.51 6.12 6.88
CA MET A 479 3.24 6.03 5.63
C MET A 479 2.25 5.75 4.51
N LYS A 480 2.42 6.41 3.35
CA LYS A 480 1.64 6.03 2.17
C LYS A 480 1.88 4.54 1.90
N PRO A 481 0.84 3.70 1.88
CA PRO A 481 1.03 2.28 1.65
C PRO A 481 1.38 2.02 0.19
N ASP A 482 2.10 0.92 -0.06
CA ASP A 482 2.28 0.38 -1.40
C ASP A 482 1.05 -0.48 -1.73
N LEU A 483 -0.09 0.18 -1.96
CA LEU A 483 -1.30 -0.50 -2.39
C LEU A 483 -1.27 -0.67 -3.91
N ILE A 484 -0.62 -1.73 -4.35
CA ILE A 484 -1.09 -2.46 -5.52
C ILE A 484 -1.45 -3.83 -4.96
N PRO A 485 -2.74 -4.15 -4.75
CA PRO A 485 -3.11 -5.49 -4.33
C PRO A 485 -2.58 -6.51 -5.35
N PRO A 486 -2.15 -7.70 -4.90
CA PRO A 486 -1.82 -8.78 -5.81
C PRO A 486 -3.06 -9.08 -6.67
N LEU A 487 -2.84 -9.14 -7.98
CA LEU A 487 -3.84 -9.56 -8.96
C LEU A 487 -3.97 -11.08 -9.01
#